data_AF-A0AAW2REC1-F1
#
_entry.id   AF-A0AAW2REC1-F1
#
_cell.length_a   1.000
_cell.length_b   1.000
_cell.length_c   1.000
_cell.angle_alpha   90.00
_cell.angle_beta   90.00
_cell.angle_gamma   90.00
#
_symmetry.space_group_name_H-M   'P 1'
#
loop_
_entity.id
_entity.type
_entity.pdbx_description
1 polymer ?
#
loop_
_entity_poly.entity_id
_entity_poly.type
_entity_poly.pdbx_seq_one_letter_code
_entity_poly.pdbx_strand_id
1 'polypeptide(L)'
;MNLQASVSELITSAGSWKVEVVRGMFRDEDVNAILVIPLDVGRTDLLWWDFEQHGHHSVRSGYRILRQGLVARDVSTNQGSASSGLVN
;
A
#
# COMPACT_ATOMS: atom_id res chain seq x y z
N MET A 1 25.15 5.89 -16.28
CA MET A 1 24.67 6.20 -14.92
C MET A 1 24.46 4.89 -14.19
N ASN A 2 25.16 4.68 -13.08
CA ASN A 2 25.01 3.48 -12.26
C ASN A 2 23.92 3.75 -11.23
N LEU A 3 22.72 3.19 -11.44
CA LEU A 3 21.54 3.42 -10.60
C LEU A 3 21.54 2.42 -9.43
N GLN A 4 22.56 2.49 -8.58
CA GLN A 4 22.74 1.65 -7.38
C GLN A 4 22.56 2.49 -6.12
N ALA A 5 21.50 3.30 -6.06
CA ALA A 5 21.18 4.06 -4.85
C ALA A 5 20.11 3.31 -4.07
N SER A 6 20.40 2.97 -2.81
CA SER A 6 19.38 2.50 -1.87
C SER A 6 18.50 3.67 -1.42
N VAL A 7 17.25 3.41 -1.05
CA VAL A 7 16.33 4.49 -0.60
C VAL A 7 16.88 5.22 0.63
N SER A 8 17.61 4.52 1.51
CA SER A 8 18.28 5.12 2.66
C SER A 8 19.37 6.13 2.28
N GLU A 9 20.01 6.00 1.12
CA GLU A 9 20.97 6.98 0.62
C GLU A 9 20.29 8.28 0.18
N LEU A 10 19.02 8.23 -0.23
CA LEU A 10 18.23 9.40 -0.64
C LEU A 10 17.68 10.20 0.55
N ILE A 11 17.77 9.66 1.77
CA ILE A 11 17.12 10.21 2.97
C ILE A 11 18.17 10.58 4.03
N THR A 12 17.92 11.64 4.80
CA THR A 12 18.71 12.03 5.97
C THR A 12 18.29 11.23 7.20
N SER A 13 19.17 11.09 8.20
CA SER A 13 18.82 10.46 9.48
C SER A 13 17.69 11.19 10.23
N ALA A 14 17.40 12.45 9.87
CA ALA A 14 16.31 13.24 10.41
C ALA A 14 14.97 13.03 9.70
N GLY A 15 14.90 12.18 8.66
CA GLY A 15 13.66 11.90 7.95
C GLY A 15 13.31 12.88 6.84
N SER A 16 14.30 13.44 6.16
CA SER A 16 14.06 14.37 5.05
C SER A 16 14.77 13.91 3.80
N TRP A 17 14.20 14.23 2.64
CA TRP A 17 14.83 13.95 1.35
C TRP A 17 16.13 14.75 1.19
N LYS A 18 17.18 14.11 0.68
CA LYS A 18 18.39 14.79 0.20
C LYS A 18 18.11 15.33 -1.21
N VAL A 19 17.48 16.50 -1.27
CA VAL A 19 16.97 17.11 -2.51
C VAL A 19 17.99 17.11 -3.65
N GLU A 20 19.24 17.49 -3.36
CA GLU A 20 20.31 17.56 -4.38
C GLU A 20 20.69 16.18 -4.93
N VAL A 21 20.66 15.15 -4.08
CA VAL A 21 20.92 13.76 -4.51
C VAL A 21 19.78 13.27 -5.39
N VAL A 22 18.53 13.54 -5.00
CA VAL A 22 17.34 13.17 -5.78
C VAL A 22 17.37 13.85 -7.15
N ARG A 23 17.65 15.16 -7.22
CA ARG A 23 17.76 15.90 -8.50
C ARG A 23 18.90 15.41 -9.40
N GLY A 24 20.02 14.97 -8.81
CA GLY A 24 21.15 14.45 -9.57
C GLY A 24 20.96 13.03 -10.10
N MET A 25 20.03 12.26 -9.53
CA MET A 25 19.82 10.84 -9.85
C MET A 25 18.58 10.57 -10.70
N PHE A 26 17.55 11.39 -10.59
CA PHE A 26 16.25 11.17 -11.23
C PHE A 26 15.95 12.24 -12.29
N ARG A 27 15.01 11.94 -13.20
CA ARG A 27 14.52 12.92 -14.17
C ARG A 27 13.62 13.94 -13.47
N ASP A 28 13.51 15.15 -14.03
CA ASP A 28 12.71 16.23 -13.44
C ASP A 28 11.26 15.82 -13.14
N GLU A 29 10.66 15.00 -14.02
CA GLU A 29 9.32 14.43 -13.85
C GLU A 29 9.20 13.58 -12.56
N ASP A 30 10.21 12.75 -12.30
CA ASP A 30 10.25 11.85 -11.16
C ASP A 30 10.64 12.58 -9.87
N VAL A 31 11.50 13.60 -9.96
CA VAL A 31 11.95 14.40 -8.80
C VAL A 31 10.76 14.97 -8.04
N ASN A 32 9.81 15.59 -8.74
CA ASN A 32 8.65 16.18 -8.08
C ASN A 32 7.78 15.11 -7.41
N ALA A 33 7.56 13.98 -8.08
CA ALA A 33 6.81 12.86 -7.53
C ALA A 33 7.46 12.30 -6.26
N ILE A 34 8.79 12.14 -6.25
CA ILE A 34 9.56 11.64 -5.11
C ILE A 34 9.48 12.60 -3.93
N LEU A 35 9.74 13.90 -4.16
CA LEU A 35 9.85 14.88 -3.08
C LEU A 35 8.52 15.14 -2.34
N VAL A 36 7.38 14.81 -2.94
CA VAL A 36 6.05 14.91 -2.32
C VAL A 36 5.75 13.70 -1.42
N ILE A 37 6.49 12.60 -1.53
CA ILE A 37 6.28 11.41 -0.69
C ILE A 37 6.64 11.77 0.77
N PRO A 38 5.71 11.65 1.73
CA PRO A 38 5.98 11.91 3.12
C PRO A 38 6.92 10.84 3.69
N LEU A 39 7.94 11.28 4.42
CA LEU A 39 8.88 10.41 5.12
C LEU A 39 8.49 10.33 6.60
N ASP A 40 8.42 9.11 7.12
CA ASP A 40 8.17 8.84 8.53
C ASP A 40 9.33 8.04 9.11
N VAL A 41 10.17 8.70 9.89
CA VAL A 41 11.38 8.13 10.51
C VAL A 41 11.06 7.21 11.68
N GLY A 42 9.85 7.31 12.23
CA GLY A 42 9.38 6.47 13.32
C GLY A 42 8.81 5.14 12.83
N ARG A 43 8.64 4.98 11.51
CA ARG A 43 8.01 3.80 10.92
C ARG A 43 9.07 2.83 10.42
N THR A 44 9.12 1.65 11.03
CA THR A 44 9.90 0.53 10.51
C THR A 44 9.33 0.07 9.17
N ASP A 45 10.19 -0.35 8.25
CA ASP A 45 9.76 -1.00 7.02
C ASP A 45 8.86 -2.20 7.34
N LEU A 46 7.64 -2.17 6.83
CA LEU A 46 6.66 -3.24 7.00
C LEU A 46 6.53 -4.02 5.70
N LEU A 47 6.53 -5.35 5.80
CA LEU A 47 6.16 -6.20 4.69
C LEU A 47 4.64 -6.10 4.49
N TRP A 48 4.22 -5.38 3.46
CA TRP A 48 2.78 -5.16 3.19
C TRP A 48 2.04 -6.43 2.73
N TRP A 49 2.76 -7.49 2.38
CA TRP A 49 2.22 -8.79 1.95
C TRP A 49 2.08 -9.81 3.10
N ASP A 50 1.76 -9.34 4.30
CA ASP A 50 1.70 -10.15 5.54
C ASP A 50 0.64 -11.28 5.52
N PHE A 51 -0.23 -11.33 4.51
CA PHE A 51 -1.27 -12.36 4.39
C PHE A 51 -0.76 -13.75 3.97
N GLU A 52 0.55 -13.94 3.90
CA GLU A 52 1.16 -15.21 3.56
C GLU A 52 2.19 -15.65 4.59
N GLN A 53 1.88 -16.78 5.22
CA GLN A 53 2.71 -17.42 6.25
C GLN A 53 4.14 -17.78 5.79
N HIS A 54 4.42 -17.72 4.48
CA HIS A 54 5.70 -18.11 3.90
C HIS A 54 6.42 -16.96 3.17
N GLY A 55 5.87 -15.74 3.20
CA GLY A 55 6.51 -14.53 2.63
C GLY A 55 6.64 -14.48 1.09
N HIS A 56 5.94 -15.34 0.34
CA HIS A 56 6.09 -15.46 -1.11
C HIS A 56 4.85 -15.03 -1.90
N HIS A 57 4.67 -13.71 -2.05
CA HIS A 57 3.45 -13.16 -2.62
C HIS A 57 3.14 -13.74 -4.00
N SER A 58 2.02 -14.46 -4.11
CA SER A 58 1.54 -15.02 -5.38
C SER A 58 0.28 -14.33 -5.88
N VAL A 59 0.12 -14.25 -7.21
CA VAL A 59 -1.13 -13.73 -7.83
C VAL A 59 -2.36 -14.48 -7.31
N ARG A 60 -2.24 -15.78 -7.03
CA ARG A 60 -3.32 -16.62 -6.50
C ARG A 60 -3.78 -16.18 -5.11
N SER A 61 -2.84 -15.85 -4.20
CA SER A 61 -3.20 -15.43 -2.84
C SER A 61 -3.83 -14.05 -2.85
N GLY A 62 -3.28 -13.10 -3.62
CA GLY A 62 -3.84 -11.76 -3.81
C GLY A 62 -5.28 -11.83 -4.36
N TYR A 63 -5.51 -12.66 -5.38
CA TYR A 63 -6.85 -12.85 -5.94
C TYR A 63 -7.84 -13.47 -4.92
N ARG A 64 -7.39 -14.42 -4.09
CA ARG A 64 -8.23 -15.00 -3.04
C ARG A 64 -8.67 -13.95 -2.01
N ILE A 65 -7.77 -13.08 -1.58
CA ILE A 65 -8.07 -11.99 -0.63
C ILE A 65 -9.07 -11.02 -1.25
N LEU A 66 -8.84 -10.59 -2.50
CA LEU A 66 -9.76 -9.71 -3.23
C LEU A 66 -11.17 -10.33 -3.33
N ARG A 67 -11.26 -11.63 -3.66
CA ARG A 67 -12.55 -12.30 -3.81
C ARG A 67 -13.28 -12.45 -2.47
N GLN A 68 -12.57 -12.70 -1.37
CA GLN A 68 -13.16 -12.73 -0.02
C GLN A 68 -13.72 -11.37 0.40
N GLY A 69 -13.01 -10.29 0.11
CA GLY A 69 -13.49 -8.93 0.37
C GLY A 69 -14.72 -8.55 -0.46
N LEU A 70 -14.82 -9.04 -1.70
CA LEU A 70 -16.00 -8.84 -2.55
C LEU A 70 -17.23 -9.56 -1.98
N VAL A 71 -17.09 -10.84 -1.63
CA VAL A 71 -18.17 -11.66 -1.06
C VAL A 71 -18.69 -11.08 0.26
N ALA A 72 -17.81 -10.54 1.11
CA ALA A 72 -18.23 -9.89 2.36
C ALA A 72 -19.11 -8.65 2.12
N ARG A 73 -18.89 -7.90 1.02
CA ARG A 73 -19.68 -6.71 0.69
C ARG A 73 -21.07 -7.06 0.15
N ASP A 74 -21.19 -8.15 -0.59
CA ASP A 74 -22.48 -8.61 -1.13
C ASP A 74 -23.42 -9.12 -0.02
N VAL A 75 -22.89 -9.77 1.02
CA VAL A 75 -23.68 -10.27 2.15
C VAL A 75 -24.32 -9.14 2.98
N SER A 76 -23.71 -7.95 3.05
CA SER A 76 -24.28 -6.81 3.77
C SER A 76 -25.46 -6.14 3.07
N THR A 77 -25.68 -6.38 1.78
CA THR A 77 -26.71 -5.67 0.99
C THR A 77 -28.09 -6.36 1.03
N ASN A 78 -28.19 -7.60 1.55
CA ASN A 78 -29.43 -8.38 1.54
C ASN A 78 -30.22 -8.39 2.87
N GLN A 79 -29.93 -7.52 3.83
CA GLN A 79 -30.71 -7.37 5.07
C GLN A 79 -31.59 -6.12 5.06
N GLY A 80 -32.53 -6.05 4.12
CA GLY A 80 -33.54 -5.00 4.06
C GLY A 80 -34.83 -5.51 3.44
N SER A 81 -35.87 -5.63 4.27
CA SER A 81 -37.28 -5.83 3.91
C SER A 81 -37.76 -7.28 3.73
N ALA A 82 -37.92 -7.98 4.84
CA ALA A 82 -39.03 -8.94 5.01
C ALA A 82 -39.79 -8.56 6.29
N SER A 83 -40.73 -7.62 6.18
CA SER A 83 -41.74 -7.41 7.22
C SER A 83 -42.77 -8.53 7.09
N SER A 84 -42.63 -9.53 7.96
CA SER A 84 -43.50 -10.69 8.12
C SER A 84 -44.96 -10.28 8.32
N GLY A 85 -45.86 -11.01 7.64
CA GLY A 85 -47.29 -10.88 7.83
C GLY A 85 -47.83 -11.62 9.06
N LEU A 86 -49.03 -11.15 9.45
CA LEU A 86 -50.18 -11.82 10.07
C LEU A 86 -50.43 -11.71 11.58
N VAL A 87 -51.75 -11.65 11.87
CA VAL A 87 -52.58 -11.72 13.10
C VAL A 87 -52.88 -10.37 13.77
N ASN A 88 -54.13 -9.94 14.01
CA ASN A 88 -55.44 -10.60 14.11
C ASN A 88 -56.55 -9.64 13.66
#